data_AF-A0A7X8HDR7-F1
#
_entry.id   AF-A0A7X8HDR7-F1
#
_cell.length_a   1.000
_cell.length_b   1.000
_cell.length_c   1.000
_cell.angle_alpha   90.00
_cell.angle_beta   90.00
_cell.angle_gamma   90.00
#
_symmetry.space_group_name_H-M   'P 1'
#
loop_
_entity.id
_entity.type
_entity.pdbx_description
1 polymer ?
#
loop_
_entity_poly.entity_id
_entity_poly.type
_entity_poly.pdbx_seq_one_letter_code
_entity_poly.pdbx_strand_id
1 'polypeptide(L)'
;MNYLFHYYAVRWLTREAGIPEAEGEIIARSSQFVDEAVRPLRVETGGAPYDLDVTQDYLFWDESILSEVYLPFHFLPGDPEEAGRKRRDGARNPWAVTPNGQAARELLVEALKTRNPYRIGIALHSFADGWAHQNFTARWEEFNALDGSGALPPVGHLQALTNPDDPSRLWTDSRLLPELFRIDNTARFLEAARKVFRYLRT
;
A
#
# COMPACT_ATOMS: atom_id res chain seq x y z
N MET A 1 8.15 -3.72 4.79
CA MET A 1 7.41 -3.62 6.07
C MET A 1 7.82 -2.38 6.84
N ASN A 2 6.85 -1.47 7.01
CA ASN A 2 7.05 -0.19 7.67
C ASN A 2 6.07 -0.01 8.85
N TYR A 3 6.51 -0.38 10.06
CA TYR A 3 5.75 -0.16 11.29
C TYR A 3 5.49 1.30 11.61
N LEU A 4 6.36 2.23 11.16
CA LEU A 4 6.23 3.64 11.50
C LEU A 4 4.90 4.20 10.98
N PHE A 5 4.48 3.80 9.78
CA PHE A 5 3.21 4.24 9.24
C PHE A 5 2.05 3.29 9.54
N HIS A 6 2.14 2.04 9.07
CA HIS A 6 0.99 1.10 9.09
C HIS A 6 0.55 0.71 10.50
N TYR A 7 1.44 0.79 11.49
CA TYR A 7 1.08 0.60 12.90
C TYR A 7 1.02 1.92 13.67
N TYR A 8 2.16 2.61 13.85
CA TYR A 8 2.26 3.71 14.81
C TYR A 8 1.48 4.96 14.36
N ALA A 9 1.60 5.36 13.10
CA ALA A 9 0.83 6.50 12.59
C ALA A 9 -0.66 6.18 12.58
N VAL A 10 -1.07 4.99 12.11
CA VAL A 10 -2.48 4.57 12.15
C VAL A 10 -3.03 4.59 13.58
N ARG A 11 -2.32 4.02 14.56
CA ARG A 11 -2.73 4.03 15.98
C ARG A 11 -2.85 5.46 16.54
N TRP A 12 -1.95 6.36 16.14
CA TRP A 12 -2.04 7.76 16.53
C TRP A 12 -3.27 8.42 15.90
N LEU A 13 -3.49 8.22 14.60
CA LEU A 13 -4.62 8.80 13.86
C LEU A 13 -5.98 8.33 14.39
N THR A 14 -6.12 7.05 14.76
CA THR A 14 -7.37 6.54 15.35
C THR A 14 -7.66 7.20 16.69
N ARG A 15 -6.64 7.36 17.54
CA ARG A 15 -6.75 8.09 18.81
C ARG A 15 -7.18 9.54 18.60
N GLU A 16 -6.51 10.27 17.71
CA GLU A 16 -6.85 11.67 17.42
C GLU A 16 -8.24 11.81 16.78
N ALA A 17 -8.71 10.78 16.07
CA ALA A 17 -10.05 10.76 15.52
C ALA A 17 -11.15 10.61 16.59
N GLY A 18 -10.79 10.17 17.80
CA GLY A 18 -11.70 9.89 18.91
C GLY A 18 -12.19 8.45 18.97
N ILE A 19 -11.55 7.53 18.24
CA ILE A 19 -11.85 6.10 18.28
C ILE A 19 -11.35 5.54 19.62
N PRO A 20 -12.15 4.72 20.34
CA PRO A 20 -11.74 4.10 21.60
C PRO A 20 -10.43 3.34 21.47
N GLU A 21 -9.56 3.40 22.48
CA GLU A 21 -8.21 2.84 22.43
C GLU A 21 -8.18 1.35 22.03
N ALA A 22 -9.08 0.55 22.60
CA ALA A 22 -9.17 -0.88 22.29
C ALA A 22 -9.53 -1.14 20.82
N GLU A 23 -10.41 -0.33 20.23
CA GLU A 23 -10.79 -0.43 18.82
C GLU A 23 -9.67 0.10 17.90
N GLY A 24 -9.08 1.25 18.26
CA GLY A 24 -7.95 1.84 17.55
C GLY A 24 -6.72 0.94 17.51
N GLU A 25 -6.48 0.15 18.56
CA GLU A 25 -5.43 -0.87 18.58
C GLU A 25 -5.71 -2.01 17.61
N ILE A 26 -6.96 -2.49 17.52
CA ILE A 26 -7.34 -3.53 16.54
C ILE A 26 -7.13 -3.00 15.12
N ILE A 27 -7.59 -1.79 14.81
CA ILE A 27 -7.41 -1.17 13.50
C ILE A 27 -5.91 -1.10 13.13
N ALA A 28 -5.07 -0.59 14.04
CA ALA A 28 -3.63 -0.46 13.78
C ALA A 28 -2.94 -1.82 13.61
N ARG A 29 -3.26 -2.80 14.46
CA ARG A 29 -2.74 -4.17 14.33
C ARG A 29 -3.17 -4.81 13.02
N SER A 30 -4.44 -4.67 12.63
CA SER A 30 -4.95 -5.22 11.37
C SER A 30 -4.35 -4.55 10.15
N SER A 31 -4.06 -3.24 10.19
CA SER A 31 -3.30 -2.58 9.14
C SER A 31 -1.90 -3.17 9.04
N GLN A 32 -1.17 -3.26 10.16
CA GLN A 32 0.19 -3.82 10.15
C GLN A 32 0.24 -5.30 9.75
N PHE A 33 -0.79 -6.07 10.09
CA PHE A 33 -0.83 -7.50 9.82
C PHE A 33 -0.85 -7.82 8.32
N VAL A 34 -1.28 -6.86 7.48
CA VAL A 34 -1.21 -7.01 6.01
C VAL A 34 0.23 -7.29 5.55
N ASP A 35 1.21 -6.56 6.10
CA ASP A 35 2.65 -6.78 5.82
C ASP A 35 3.22 -8.03 6.51
N GLU A 36 2.61 -8.47 7.62
CA GLU A 36 3.14 -9.56 8.47
C GLU A 36 2.62 -10.95 8.09
N ALA A 37 1.48 -11.03 7.40
CA ALA A 37 0.86 -12.30 7.01
C ALA A 37 1.58 -12.93 5.80
N VAL A 38 2.82 -13.37 6.05
CA VAL A 38 3.76 -13.92 5.06
C VAL A 38 3.74 -15.44 4.93
N ARG A 39 2.89 -16.10 5.70
CA ARG A 39 2.71 -17.56 5.69
C ARG A 39 1.25 -17.90 5.94
N PRO A 40 0.71 -18.93 5.30
CA PRO A 40 -0.61 -19.42 5.63
C PRO A 40 -0.60 -19.91 7.09
N LEU A 41 -1.58 -19.49 7.86
CA LEU A 41 -1.78 -19.96 9.23
C LEU A 41 -3.11 -20.69 9.30
N ARG A 42 -3.06 -21.98 9.66
CA ARG A 42 -4.26 -22.75 9.98
C ARG A 42 -4.60 -22.56 11.44
N VAL A 43 -5.79 -22.05 11.70
CA VAL A 43 -6.35 -21.94 13.05
C VAL A 43 -7.33 -23.09 13.26
N GLU A 44 -6.96 -24.00 14.15
CA GLU A 44 -7.86 -25.03 14.63
C GLU A 44 -8.96 -24.37 15.46
N THR A 45 -10.19 -24.50 15.00
CA THR A 45 -11.37 -24.03 15.74
C THR A 45 -12.06 -25.23 16.39
N GLY A 46 -12.98 -25.00 17.33
CA GLY A 46 -13.86 -26.07 17.82
C GLY A 46 -14.78 -26.68 16.73
N GLY A 47 -14.71 -26.19 15.50
CA GLY A 47 -15.42 -26.68 14.31
C GLY A 47 -14.47 -26.82 13.11
N ALA A 48 -14.87 -26.34 11.93
CA ALA A 48 -14.00 -26.39 10.76
C ALA A 48 -12.77 -25.50 10.95
N PRO A 49 -11.56 -25.97 10.60
CA PRO A 49 -10.36 -25.15 10.66
C PRO A 49 -10.47 -23.97 9.71
N TYR A 50 -9.87 -22.85 10.09
CA TYR A 50 -9.82 -21.64 9.29
C TYR A 50 -8.39 -21.41 8.81
N ASP A 51 -8.19 -21.39 7.50
CA ASP A 51 -6.90 -21.05 6.89
C ASP A 51 -6.88 -19.53 6.64
N LEU A 52 -5.91 -18.84 7.23
CA LEU A 52 -5.67 -17.41 7.00
C LEU A 52 -4.96 -17.21 5.66
N ASP A 53 -5.53 -16.32 4.85
CA ASP A 53 -4.93 -15.91 3.57
C ASP A 53 -3.63 -15.12 3.79
N VAL A 54 -2.67 -15.37 2.90
CA VAL A 54 -1.42 -14.62 2.84
C VAL A 54 -1.69 -13.27 2.16
N THR A 55 -1.25 -12.19 2.79
CA THR A 55 -1.41 -10.83 2.24
C THR A 55 -0.09 -10.15 1.89
N GLN A 56 1.04 -10.79 2.18
CA GLN A 56 2.38 -10.37 1.76
C GLN A 56 3.20 -11.62 1.41
N ASP A 57 4.04 -11.58 0.36
CA ASP A 57 4.95 -12.68 0.03
C ASP A 57 6.32 -12.13 -0.42
N TYR A 58 7.24 -12.96 -0.89
CA TYR A 58 8.52 -12.58 -1.50
C TYR A 58 8.83 -13.39 -2.78
N LEU A 59 7.90 -14.23 -3.25
CA LEU A 59 7.96 -14.97 -4.51
C LEU A 59 7.54 -14.07 -5.68
N PHE A 60 8.37 -13.09 -5.99
CA PHE A 60 8.10 -12.06 -7.02
C PHE A 60 7.98 -12.59 -8.46
N TRP A 61 8.21 -13.89 -8.69
CA TRP A 61 8.09 -14.56 -9.99
C TRP A 61 6.78 -15.36 -10.15
N ASP A 62 5.93 -15.39 -9.13
CA ASP A 62 4.66 -16.11 -9.17
C ASP A 62 3.51 -15.15 -9.51
N GLU A 63 2.90 -15.35 -10.68
CA GLU A 63 1.80 -14.50 -11.17
C GLU A 63 0.55 -14.54 -10.27
N SER A 64 0.33 -15.65 -9.55
CA SER A 64 -0.76 -15.76 -8.58
C SER A 64 -0.52 -14.81 -7.40
N ILE A 65 0.71 -14.73 -6.90
CA ILE A 65 1.09 -13.79 -5.85
C ILE A 65 0.93 -12.34 -6.34
N LEU A 66 1.33 -12.03 -7.57
CA LEU A 66 1.15 -10.67 -8.12
C LEU A 66 -0.34 -10.29 -8.21
N SER A 67 -1.21 -11.25 -8.54
CA SER A 67 -2.63 -11.02 -8.80
C SER A 67 -3.52 -11.10 -7.56
N GLU A 68 -3.23 -12.01 -6.64
CA GLU A 68 -4.07 -12.37 -5.49
C GLU A 68 -3.55 -11.79 -4.17
N VAL A 69 -2.28 -11.36 -4.12
CA VAL A 69 -1.65 -10.77 -2.94
C VAL A 69 -1.30 -9.31 -3.20
N TYR A 70 -0.36 -9.02 -4.10
CA TYR A 70 0.13 -7.65 -4.27
C TYR A 70 -0.90 -6.68 -4.85
N LEU A 71 -1.60 -7.07 -5.92
CA LEU A 71 -2.60 -6.21 -6.54
C LEU A 71 -3.72 -5.79 -5.56
N PRO A 72 -4.40 -6.70 -4.83
CA PRO A 72 -5.50 -6.33 -3.96
C PRO A 72 -5.07 -5.65 -2.64
N PHE A 73 -3.87 -5.94 -2.12
CA PHE A 73 -3.45 -5.44 -0.80
C PHE A 73 -2.48 -4.26 -0.84
N HIS A 74 -1.61 -4.18 -1.86
CA HIS A 74 -0.48 -3.24 -1.88
C HIS A 74 -0.45 -2.31 -3.09
N PHE A 75 -0.98 -2.71 -4.25
CA PHE A 75 -0.88 -1.95 -5.50
C PHE A 75 -2.24 -1.69 -6.14
N LEU A 76 -3.19 -1.21 -5.34
CA LEU A 76 -4.52 -0.84 -5.86
C LEU A 76 -4.38 0.22 -6.98
N PRO A 77 -4.88 -0.05 -8.20
CA PRO A 77 -4.74 0.87 -9.31
C PRO A 77 -5.45 2.20 -9.09
N GLY A 78 -4.86 3.25 -9.65
CA GLY A 78 -5.36 4.61 -9.61
C GLY A 78 -5.73 5.15 -11.00
N ASP A 79 -5.37 6.40 -11.26
CA ASP A 79 -5.62 7.08 -12.54
C ASP A 79 -4.43 6.92 -13.52
N PRO A 80 -4.59 6.17 -14.63
CA PRO A 80 -3.52 5.97 -15.62
C PRO A 80 -3.07 7.27 -16.30
N GLU A 81 -3.96 8.26 -16.44
CA GLU A 81 -3.67 9.56 -17.02
C GLU A 81 -2.82 10.41 -16.08
N GLU A 82 -3.09 10.36 -14.78
CA GLU A 82 -2.25 11.00 -13.77
C GLU A 82 -0.85 10.38 -13.73
N ALA A 83 -0.76 9.04 -13.71
CA ALA A 83 0.53 8.35 -13.72
C ALA A 83 1.32 8.69 -14.98
N GLY A 84 0.71 8.60 -16.16
CA GLY A 84 1.38 8.86 -17.44
C GLY A 84 1.88 10.30 -17.59
N ARG A 85 1.14 11.29 -17.06
CA ARG A 85 1.58 12.71 -17.08
C ARG A 85 2.85 12.98 -16.28
N LYS A 86 3.19 12.13 -15.31
CA LYS A 86 4.39 12.29 -14.47
C LYS A 86 5.63 11.58 -15.04
N ARG A 87 5.46 10.71 -16.03
CA ARG A 87 6.54 9.88 -16.59
C ARG A 87 7.31 10.59 -17.70
N ARG A 88 8.61 10.28 -17.82
CA ARG A 88 9.49 10.78 -18.90
C ARG A 88 9.12 10.24 -20.27
N ASP A 89 8.67 8.99 -20.32
CA ASP A 89 8.28 8.29 -21.55
C ASP A 89 6.79 8.53 -21.92
N GLY A 90 6.03 9.20 -21.05
CA GLY A 90 4.59 9.41 -21.22
C GLY A 90 3.75 8.12 -21.19
N ALA A 91 4.34 6.98 -20.81
CA ALA A 91 3.66 5.68 -20.84
C ALA A 91 2.48 5.65 -19.87
N ARG A 92 1.39 4.99 -20.27
CA ARG A 92 0.18 4.81 -19.46
C ARG A 92 0.04 3.35 -19.10
N ASN A 93 -0.45 3.07 -17.90
CA ASN A 93 -0.71 1.72 -17.46
C ASN A 93 -2.00 1.67 -16.62
N PRO A 94 -2.99 0.84 -16.98
CA PRO A 94 -4.24 0.71 -16.23
C PRO A 94 -4.05 0.20 -14.80
N TRP A 95 -2.90 -0.42 -14.51
CA TRP A 95 -2.54 -0.96 -13.19
C TRP A 95 -1.66 -0.03 -12.37
N ALA A 96 -1.35 1.17 -12.86
CA ALA A 96 -0.51 2.12 -12.14
C ALA A 96 -1.19 2.64 -10.88
N VAL A 97 -0.48 2.56 -9.76
CA VAL A 97 -0.93 3.12 -8.48
C VAL A 97 -0.81 4.65 -8.52
N THR A 98 -1.85 5.34 -8.08
CA THR A 98 -1.84 6.80 -7.84
C THR A 98 -2.36 7.12 -6.43
N PRO A 99 -1.91 8.22 -5.82
CA PRO A 99 -2.34 8.55 -4.47
C PRO A 99 -3.84 8.88 -4.48
N ASN A 100 -4.56 8.48 -3.43
CA ASN A 100 -6.00 8.73 -3.31
C ASN A 100 -6.83 8.19 -4.50
N GLY A 101 -6.39 7.07 -5.11
CA GLY A 101 -7.05 6.40 -6.23
C GLY A 101 -8.51 6.00 -5.93
N GLN A 102 -9.32 5.86 -6.98
CA GLN A 102 -10.76 5.56 -6.85
C GLN A 102 -11.00 4.22 -6.15
N ALA A 103 -10.35 3.14 -6.61
CA ALA A 103 -10.53 1.80 -6.04
C ALA A 103 -10.17 1.76 -4.54
N ALA A 104 -9.05 2.37 -4.15
CA ALA A 104 -8.62 2.45 -2.76
C ALA A 104 -9.61 3.24 -1.87
N ARG A 105 -10.18 4.35 -2.39
CA ARG A 105 -11.21 5.12 -1.67
C ARG A 105 -12.50 4.33 -1.50
N GLU A 106 -12.96 3.66 -2.55
CA GLU A 106 -14.19 2.85 -2.51
C GLU A 106 -14.03 1.69 -1.52
N LEU A 107 -12.90 0.97 -1.57
CA LEU A 107 -12.58 -0.09 -0.61
C LEU A 107 -12.62 0.42 0.84
N LEU A 108 -11.98 1.56 1.12
CA LEU A 108 -11.97 2.16 2.46
C LEU A 108 -13.38 2.56 2.91
N VAL A 109 -14.18 3.17 2.03
CA VAL A 109 -15.57 3.54 2.34
C VAL A 109 -16.42 2.31 2.64
N GLU A 110 -16.31 1.24 1.87
CA GLU A 110 -17.03 -0.01 2.15
C GLU A 110 -16.58 -0.65 3.45
N ALA A 111 -15.28 -0.63 3.77
CA ALA A 111 -14.78 -1.12 5.05
C ALA A 111 -15.34 -0.32 6.23
N LEU A 112 -15.35 1.02 6.15
CA LEU A 112 -15.92 1.90 7.19
C LEU A 112 -17.40 1.62 7.44
N LYS A 113 -18.19 1.38 6.39
CA LYS A 113 -19.63 1.04 6.50
C LYS A 113 -19.88 -0.22 7.33
N THR A 114 -18.93 -1.16 7.35
CA THR A 114 -19.07 -2.41 8.13
C THR A 114 -18.92 -2.21 9.64
N ARG A 115 -18.32 -1.08 10.09
CA ARG A 115 -17.91 -0.84 11.49
C ARG A 115 -17.08 -1.99 12.09
N ASN A 116 -16.42 -2.77 11.24
CA ASN A 116 -15.56 -3.86 11.66
C ASN A 116 -14.11 -3.34 11.70
N PRO A 117 -13.47 -3.23 12.88
CA PRO A 117 -12.14 -2.63 13.01
C PRO A 117 -11.07 -3.42 12.24
N TYR A 118 -11.23 -4.73 12.06
CA TYR A 118 -10.30 -5.55 11.27
C TYR A 118 -10.35 -5.16 9.79
N ARG A 119 -11.56 -5.03 9.22
CA ARG A 119 -11.75 -4.63 7.82
C ARG A 119 -11.26 -3.20 7.58
N ILE A 120 -11.51 -2.31 8.55
CA ILE A 120 -11.05 -0.91 8.49
C ILE A 120 -9.52 -0.87 8.48
N GLY A 121 -8.84 -1.62 9.37
CA GLY A 121 -7.38 -1.70 9.40
C GLY A 121 -6.78 -2.18 8.07
N ILE A 122 -7.29 -3.29 7.53
CA ILE A 122 -6.83 -3.83 6.25
C ILE A 122 -7.03 -2.81 5.11
N ALA A 123 -8.19 -2.16 5.03
CA ALA A 123 -8.44 -1.18 3.97
C ALA A 123 -7.60 0.10 4.11
N LEU A 124 -7.30 0.53 5.36
CA LEU A 124 -6.40 1.65 5.60
C LEU A 124 -4.97 1.36 5.13
N HIS A 125 -4.50 0.12 5.27
CA HIS A 125 -3.21 -0.30 4.73
C HIS A 125 -3.13 -0.05 3.23
N SER A 126 -4.02 -0.70 2.47
CA SER A 126 -4.05 -0.60 1.01
C SER A 126 -4.30 0.83 0.51
N PHE A 127 -5.07 1.61 1.27
CA PHE A 127 -5.27 3.04 0.99
C PHE A 127 -3.98 3.85 1.16
N ALA A 128 -3.22 3.62 2.23
CA ALA A 128 -1.96 4.30 2.49
C ALA A 128 -0.88 3.94 1.46
N ASP A 129 -0.82 2.67 1.02
CA ASP A 129 0.12 2.20 -0.02
C ASP A 129 -0.05 2.96 -1.35
N GLY A 130 -1.22 3.54 -1.60
CA GLY A 130 -1.44 4.46 -2.72
C GLY A 130 -0.45 5.63 -2.77
N TRP A 131 0.10 6.06 -1.63
CA TRP A 131 1.14 7.09 -1.56
C TRP A 131 2.56 6.53 -1.65
N ALA A 132 2.83 5.36 -1.08
CA ALA A 132 4.14 4.72 -1.13
C ALA A 132 4.45 4.26 -2.57
N HIS A 133 3.54 3.50 -3.17
CA HIS A 133 3.77 2.78 -4.42
C HIS A 133 3.41 3.56 -5.69
N GLN A 134 3.31 4.89 -5.62
CA GLN A 134 2.97 5.73 -6.77
C GLN A 134 3.81 5.41 -8.01
N ASN A 135 3.14 5.29 -9.15
CA ASN A 135 3.74 5.00 -10.46
C ASN A 135 4.39 3.61 -10.57
N PHE A 136 4.13 2.70 -9.63
CA PHE A 136 4.39 1.27 -9.80
C PHE A 136 3.10 0.51 -10.10
N THR A 137 3.23 -0.74 -10.52
CA THR A 137 2.16 -1.74 -10.61
C THR A 137 2.56 -2.98 -9.83
N ALA A 138 1.63 -3.88 -9.49
CA ALA A 138 1.99 -5.18 -8.90
C ALA A 138 2.75 -6.12 -9.85
N ARG A 139 2.83 -5.81 -11.15
CA ARG A 139 3.22 -6.77 -12.20
C ARG A 139 4.73 -6.83 -12.38
N TRP A 140 5.19 -7.91 -13.00
CA TRP A 140 6.51 -7.97 -13.62
C TRP A 140 6.46 -7.31 -15.00
N GLU A 141 6.95 -6.07 -15.10
CA GLU A 141 6.92 -5.33 -16.37
C GLU A 141 7.90 -4.16 -16.44
N GLU A 142 8.29 -3.78 -17.65
CA GLU A 142 9.19 -2.63 -17.91
C GLU A 142 8.66 -1.30 -17.36
N PHE A 143 7.35 -1.17 -17.14
CA PHE A 143 6.77 0.02 -16.51
C PHE A 143 7.35 0.29 -15.11
N ASN A 144 7.78 -0.77 -14.41
CA ASN A 144 8.40 -0.72 -13.09
C ASN A 144 9.94 -0.51 -13.13
N ALA A 145 10.55 -0.53 -14.32
CA ALA A 145 12.00 -0.53 -14.45
C ALA A 145 12.65 0.81 -14.04
N LEU A 146 13.63 0.74 -13.13
CA LEU A 146 14.47 1.85 -12.69
C LEU A 146 15.90 1.73 -13.26
N ASP A 147 16.44 2.84 -13.74
CA ASP A 147 17.84 2.94 -14.15
C ASP A 147 18.81 2.51 -13.03
N GLY A 148 19.82 1.70 -13.36
CA GLY A 148 20.88 1.31 -12.41
C GLY A 148 20.48 0.27 -11.36
N SER A 149 19.33 -0.38 -11.52
CA SER A 149 18.78 -1.38 -10.59
C SER A 149 19.47 -2.77 -10.62
N GLY A 150 20.48 -2.95 -11.47
CA GLY A 150 21.26 -4.19 -11.55
C GLY A 150 20.45 -5.35 -12.14
N ALA A 151 20.55 -6.52 -11.51
CA ALA A 151 19.91 -7.78 -11.98
C ALA A 151 18.54 -8.05 -11.34
N LEU A 152 18.03 -7.16 -10.49
CA LEU A 152 16.71 -7.33 -9.88
C LEU A 152 15.62 -7.17 -10.94
N PRO A 153 14.60 -8.04 -10.98
CA PRO A 153 13.52 -7.91 -11.96
C PRO A 153 12.62 -6.70 -11.62
N PRO A 154 12.02 -6.05 -12.64
CA PRO A 154 11.13 -4.91 -12.45
C PRO A 154 9.73 -5.37 -12.02
N VAL A 155 9.63 -5.92 -10.81
CA VAL A 155 8.38 -6.38 -10.19
C VAL A 155 8.02 -5.46 -9.04
N GLY A 156 6.81 -4.88 -9.06
CA GLY A 156 6.45 -3.93 -8.01
C GLY A 156 7.48 -2.81 -7.91
N HIS A 157 7.89 -2.52 -6.68
CA HIS A 157 9.00 -1.63 -6.41
C HIS A 157 10.30 -2.35 -6.03
N LEU A 158 10.49 -3.63 -6.39
CA LEU A 158 11.64 -4.43 -5.97
C LEU A 158 12.99 -3.76 -6.31
N GLN A 159 13.08 -3.17 -7.50
CA GLN A 159 14.27 -2.40 -7.93
C GLN A 159 14.50 -1.12 -7.13
N ALA A 160 13.47 -0.58 -6.48
CA ALA A 160 13.55 0.53 -5.55
C ALA A 160 13.88 0.08 -4.11
N LEU A 161 13.96 -1.23 -3.85
CA LEU A 161 14.13 -1.81 -2.53
C LEU A 161 13.06 -1.27 -1.56
N THR A 162 13.44 -0.94 -0.32
CA THR A 162 12.56 -0.37 0.70
C THR A 162 12.39 1.14 0.58
N ASN A 163 12.93 1.79 -0.46
CA ASN A 163 12.87 3.24 -0.55
C ASN A 163 11.43 3.79 -0.57
N PRO A 164 10.46 3.22 -1.31
CA PRO A 164 9.07 3.71 -1.29
C PRO A 164 8.39 3.58 0.08
N ASP A 165 8.77 2.55 0.84
CA ASP A 165 8.15 2.19 2.11
C ASP A 165 8.64 3.02 3.29
N ASP A 166 9.84 3.61 3.24
CA ASP A 166 10.41 4.36 4.36
C ASP A 166 9.87 5.80 4.42
N PRO A 167 9.07 6.18 5.45
CA PRO A 167 8.43 7.51 5.50
C PRO A 167 9.39 8.68 5.63
N SER A 168 10.63 8.44 6.03
CA SER A 168 11.66 9.47 6.21
C SER A 168 12.57 9.63 5.00
N ARG A 169 12.38 8.80 3.97
CA ARG A 169 13.33 8.68 2.86
C ARG A 169 13.16 9.78 1.82
N LEU A 170 14.30 10.36 1.44
CA LEU A 170 14.48 11.05 0.17
C LEU A 170 15.15 10.11 -0.82
N TRP A 171 14.56 9.92 -1.99
CA TRP A 171 15.10 9.04 -3.03
C TRP A 171 14.72 9.53 -4.42
N THR A 172 15.18 8.84 -5.46
CA THR A 172 14.95 9.24 -6.85
C THR A 172 14.28 8.14 -7.65
N ASP A 173 13.27 8.51 -8.44
CA ASP A 173 12.60 7.65 -9.40
C ASP A 173 12.94 8.12 -10.83
N SER A 174 13.83 7.39 -11.49
CA SER A 174 14.36 7.74 -12.82
C SER A 174 13.33 7.67 -13.95
N ARG A 175 12.15 7.09 -13.68
CA ARG A 175 11.02 7.03 -14.64
C ARG A 175 10.27 8.35 -14.74
N LEU A 176 10.37 9.21 -13.72
CA LEU A 176 9.59 10.45 -13.62
C LEU A 176 10.30 11.66 -14.22
N LEU A 177 9.53 12.67 -14.61
CA LEU A 177 10.02 13.92 -15.19
C LEU A 177 11.10 14.59 -14.30
N PRO A 178 12.06 15.34 -14.85
CA PRO A 178 13.17 15.96 -14.10
C PRO A 178 12.73 16.85 -12.93
N GLU A 179 11.53 17.41 -12.96
CA GLU A 179 10.95 18.21 -11.89
C GLU A 179 10.23 17.36 -10.81
N LEU A 180 9.96 16.08 -11.08
CA LEU A 180 9.26 15.14 -10.19
C LEU A 180 10.11 13.94 -9.73
N PHE A 181 11.30 13.73 -10.30
CA PHE A 181 12.11 12.54 -10.03
C PHE A 181 12.60 12.43 -8.58
N ARG A 182 12.68 13.55 -7.84
CA ARG A 182 13.02 13.56 -6.41
C ARG A 182 11.78 13.27 -5.60
N ILE A 183 11.80 12.14 -4.89
CA ILE A 183 10.71 11.69 -4.05
C ILE A 183 10.98 12.08 -2.60
N ASP A 184 10.01 12.78 -2.01
CA ASP A 184 9.93 13.06 -0.57
C ASP A 184 8.82 12.22 0.05
N ASN A 185 9.21 11.12 0.70
CA ASN A 185 8.25 10.25 1.36
C ASN A 185 7.61 10.93 2.57
N THR A 186 8.32 11.82 3.28
CA THR A 186 7.72 12.52 4.42
C THR A 186 6.53 13.35 3.96
N ALA A 187 6.64 14.06 2.84
CA ALA A 187 5.52 14.77 2.23
C ALA A 187 4.37 13.82 1.82
N ARG A 188 4.69 12.69 1.17
CA ARG A 188 3.69 11.69 0.73
C ARG A 188 2.93 11.07 1.90
N PHE A 189 3.63 10.55 2.90
CA PHE A 189 3.02 9.92 4.07
C PHE A 189 2.26 10.94 4.94
N LEU A 190 2.70 12.20 5.02
CA LEU A 190 1.92 13.26 5.67
C LEU A 190 0.60 13.53 4.94
N GLU A 191 0.58 13.48 3.61
CA GLU A 191 -0.67 13.59 2.86
C GLU A 191 -1.58 12.38 3.10
N ALA A 192 -1.04 11.16 3.05
CA ALA A 192 -1.76 9.94 3.38
C ALA A 192 -2.41 10.04 4.78
N ALA A 193 -1.64 10.43 5.79
CA ALA A 193 -2.11 10.60 7.17
C ALA A 193 -3.26 11.62 7.26
N ARG A 194 -3.17 12.76 6.55
CA ARG A 194 -4.26 13.75 6.52
C ARG A 194 -5.55 13.18 5.91
N LYS A 195 -5.44 12.34 4.88
CA LYS A 195 -6.61 11.72 4.24
C LYS A 195 -7.22 10.65 5.15
N VAL A 196 -6.38 9.77 5.71
CA VAL A 196 -6.80 8.76 6.69
C VAL A 196 -7.53 9.42 7.86
N PHE A 197 -6.97 10.49 8.45
CA PHE A 197 -7.61 11.22 9.54
C PHE A 197 -9.01 11.71 9.18
N ARG A 198 -9.19 12.25 7.97
CA ARG A 198 -10.50 12.73 7.51
C ARG A 198 -11.52 11.60 7.40
N TYR A 199 -11.11 10.44 6.90
CA TYR A 199 -11.98 9.25 6.81
C TYR A 199 -12.35 8.68 8.18
N LEU A 200 -11.44 8.74 9.16
CA LEU A 200 -11.71 8.24 10.51
C LEU A 200 -12.59 9.18 11.36
N ARG A 201 -12.71 10.45 10.96
CA ARG A 201 -13.48 11.48 11.67
C ARG A 201 -14.95 11.59 11.25
N THR A 202 -15.36 10.88 10.20
CA THR A 202 -16.74 10.89 9.66
C THR A 202 -17.60 9.80 10.28
#